data_AF-A0A915KEB5-F1
#
_entry.id   AF-A0A915KEB5-F1
#
_cell.length_a   1.000
_cell.length_b   1.000
_cell.length_c   1.000
_cell.angle_alpha   90.00
_cell.angle_beta   90.00
_cell.angle_gamma   90.00
#
_symmetry.space_group_name_H-M   'P 1'
#
loop_
_entity.id
_entity.type
_entity.pdbx_description
1 polymer ?
#
loop_
_entity_poly.entity_id
_entity_poly.type
_entity_poly.pdbx_seq_one_letter_code
_entity_poly.pdbx_strand_id
1 'polypeptide(L)'
;MTAHDQIRKMLDELMGTGRDGSVPENLVPYSDPRVCRTFLLCCCPYDVLCNTRMDMGNCPKIHDPALRADFDKAQKERDHFFDIDALEHLERFFDDCDRKNEMSKRRLAETQEELSAECADK
;
A
#
# COMPACT_ATOMS: atom_id res chain seq x y z
N MET A 1 6.92 -23.89 -0.47
CA MET A 1 6.09 -23.44 -1.59
C MET A 1 6.47 -24.26 -2.81
N THR A 2 5.53 -24.97 -3.41
CA THR A 2 5.83 -25.83 -4.57
C THR A 2 5.76 -25.02 -5.86
N ALA A 3 6.47 -25.44 -6.92
CA ALA A 3 6.45 -24.73 -8.21
C ALA A 3 5.04 -24.59 -8.79
N HIS A 4 4.14 -25.52 -8.45
CA HIS A 4 2.74 -25.49 -8.87
C HIS A 4 1.95 -24.35 -8.23
N ASP A 5 2.27 -23.98 -6.98
CA ASP A 5 1.62 -22.86 -6.28
C ASP A 5 2.02 -21.51 -6.88
N GLN A 6 3.28 -21.37 -7.31
CA GLN A 6 3.76 -20.15 -7.99
C GLN A 6 3.11 -19.99 -9.37
N ILE A 7 2.99 -21.07 -10.13
CA ILE A 7 2.32 -21.04 -11.44
C ILE A 7 0.84 -20.69 -11.28
N ARG A 8 0.16 -21.23 -10.26
CA ARG A 8 -1.22 -20.88 -9.95
C ARG A 8 -1.38 -19.39 -9.65
N LYS A 9 -0.55 -18.84 -8.77
CA LYS A 9 -0.57 -17.42 -8.42
C LYS A 9 -0.36 -16.50 -9.64
N MET A 10 0.59 -16.85 -10.52
CA MET A 10 0.85 -16.08 -11.75
C MET A 10 -0.33 -16.12 -12.73
N LEU A 11 -1.06 -17.23 -12.77
CA LEU A 11 -2.24 -17.39 -13.61
C LEU A 11 -3.45 -16.63 -13.03
N ASP A 12 -3.60 -16.60 -11.71
CA ASP A 12 -4.63 -15.82 -11.01
C ASP A 12 -4.43 -14.31 -11.20
N GLU A 13 -3.16 -13.85 -11.22
CA GLU A 13 -2.80 -12.46 -11.56
C GLU A 13 -3.18 -12.08 -13.00
N LEU A 14 -3.10 -13.03 -13.94
CA LEU A 14 -3.31 -12.77 -15.37
C LEU A 14 -4.77 -12.94 -15.81
N MET A 15 -5.52 -13.85 -15.18
CA MET A 15 -6.84 -14.31 -15.64
C MET A 15 -7.96 -14.17 -14.58
N GLY A 16 -7.61 -13.81 -13.34
CA GLY A 16 -8.52 -13.75 -12.20
C GLY A 16 -8.80 -15.12 -11.56
N THR A 17 -9.14 -15.13 -10.27
CA THR A 17 -9.39 -16.34 -9.46
C THR A 17 -10.61 -17.16 -9.90
N GLY A 18 -11.49 -16.60 -10.73
CA GLY A 18 -12.68 -17.27 -11.26
C GLY A 18 -12.43 -18.23 -12.44
N ARG A 19 -11.19 -18.41 -12.89
CA ARG A 19 -10.87 -19.17 -14.11
C ARG A 19 -11.22 -20.66 -14.04
N ASP A 20 -11.05 -21.28 -12.87
CA ASP A 20 -11.11 -22.74 -12.75
C ASP A 20 -12.53 -23.26 -12.43
N GLY A 21 -13.57 -22.41 -12.43
CA GLY A 21 -14.96 -22.79 -12.17
C GLY A 21 -15.24 -23.37 -10.77
N SER A 22 -14.19 -23.57 -9.97
CA SER A 22 -14.25 -23.92 -8.57
C SER A 22 -14.18 -22.62 -7.78
N VAL A 23 -15.29 -22.30 -7.11
CA VAL A 23 -15.34 -21.20 -6.13
C VAL A 23 -14.70 -21.77 -4.86
N PRO A 24 -13.43 -21.47 -4.53
CA PRO A 24 -12.89 -21.89 -3.24
C PRO A 24 -13.81 -21.33 -2.14
N GLU A 25 -14.23 -22.18 -1.20
CA GLU A 25 -15.17 -21.86 -0.11
C GLU A 25 -14.70 -20.73 0.83
N ASN A 26 -13.51 -20.18 0.58
CA ASN A 26 -12.88 -19.07 1.31
C ASN A 26 -12.59 -17.84 0.43
N LEU A 27 -13.42 -17.56 -0.58
CA LEU A 27 -13.33 -16.30 -1.34
C LEU A 27 -13.75 -15.13 -0.44
N VAL A 28 -12.76 -14.44 0.12
CA VAL A 28 -12.97 -13.16 0.79
C VAL A 28 -13.45 -12.16 -0.26
N PRO A 29 -14.65 -11.56 -0.12
CA PRO A 29 -15.12 -10.59 -1.10
C PRO A 29 -14.26 -9.32 -1.06
N TYR A 30 -14.14 -8.61 -2.19
CA TYR A 30 -13.41 -7.34 -2.26
C TYR A 30 -13.97 -6.26 -1.30
N SER A 31 -15.21 -6.42 -0.84
CA SER A 31 -15.87 -5.52 0.12
C SER A 31 -15.48 -5.79 1.59
N ASP A 32 -14.74 -6.86 1.87
CA ASP A 32 -14.33 -7.21 3.23
C ASP A 32 -13.37 -6.14 3.80
N PRO A 33 -13.57 -5.68 5.05
CA PRO A 33 -12.73 -4.64 5.67
C PRO A 33 -11.25 -5.02 5.82
N ARG A 34 -10.92 -6.31 5.74
CA ARG A 34 -9.53 -6.80 5.75
C ARG A 34 -8.80 -6.53 4.43
N VAL A 35 -9.53 -6.29 3.35
CA VAL A 35 -8.96 -5.94 2.04
C VAL A 35 -8.52 -4.49 2.04
N CYS A 36 -7.35 -4.22 1.48
CA CYS A 36 -6.85 -2.86 1.39
C CYS A 36 -7.59 -2.07 0.29
N ARG A 37 -8.47 -1.15 0.69
CA ARG A 37 -9.20 -0.27 -0.26
C ARG A 37 -8.26 0.58 -1.11
N THR A 38 -7.19 1.07 -0.50
CA THR A 38 -6.14 1.84 -1.18
C THR A 38 -5.36 0.98 -2.19
N PHE A 39 -5.26 -0.33 -1.97
CA PHE A 39 -4.69 -1.25 -2.97
C PHE A 39 -5.65 -1.52 -4.13
N LEU A 40 -6.95 -1.66 -3.86
CA LEU A 40 -7.97 -1.77 -4.91
C LEU A 40 -7.91 -0.57 -5.87
N LEU A 41 -7.58 0.63 -5.35
CA LEU A 41 -7.37 1.86 -6.11
C LEU A 41 -5.92 2.08 -6.59
N CYS A 42 -5.05 1.07 -6.48
CA CYS A 42 -3.66 1.11 -6.95
C CYS A 42 -2.75 2.14 -6.25
N CYS A 43 -3.17 2.72 -5.12
CA CYS A 43 -2.47 3.82 -4.46
C CYS A 43 -1.96 3.46 -3.06
N CYS A 44 -1.87 2.18 -2.71
CA CYS A 44 -1.42 1.77 -1.38
C CYS A 44 0.04 2.18 -1.14
N PRO A 45 0.33 3.01 -0.12
CA PRO A 45 1.69 3.48 0.15
C PRO A 45 2.70 2.35 0.40
N TYR A 46 2.27 1.27 1.04
CA TYR A 46 3.09 0.09 1.33
C TYR A 46 3.57 -0.63 0.07
N ASP A 47 2.78 -0.59 -1.01
CA ASP A 47 3.11 -1.26 -2.27
C ASP A 47 3.92 -0.33 -3.18
N VAL A 48 3.53 0.96 -3.25
CA VAL A 48 4.22 1.96 -4.07
C VAL A 48 5.63 2.25 -3.55
N LEU A 49 5.83 2.28 -2.23
CA LEU A 49 7.11 2.58 -1.60
C LEU A 49 7.93 1.32 -1.26
N CYS A 50 7.47 0.14 -1.68
CA CYS A 50 8.24 -1.09 -1.48
C CYS A 50 9.62 -0.94 -2.14
N ASN A 51 10.67 -1.46 -1.51
CA ASN A 51 12.06 -1.36 -1.98
C ASN A 51 12.63 0.06 -2.06
N THR A 52 11.97 1.07 -1.50
CA THR A 52 12.54 2.42 -1.36
C THR A 52 13.24 2.58 -0.01
N ARG A 53 14.00 3.67 0.18
CA ARG A 53 14.56 4.00 1.51
C ARG A 53 13.51 4.29 2.58
N MET A 54 12.25 4.50 2.17
CA MET A 54 11.10 4.77 3.03
C MET A 54 10.19 3.54 3.15
N ASP A 55 10.70 2.34 2.84
CA ASP A 55 9.91 1.11 2.91
C ASP A 55 9.35 0.89 4.33
N MET A 56 8.05 0.67 4.40
CA MET A 56 7.31 0.44 5.64
C MET A 56 7.04 -1.06 5.89
N GLY A 57 7.49 -1.92 4.98
CA GLY A 57 7.26 -3.35 5.01
C GLY A 57 5.91 -3.75 4.44
N ASN A 58 5.46 -4.94 4.80
CA ASN A 58 4.20 -5.51 4.30
C ASN A 58 2.98 -4.76 4.82
N CYS A 59 2.00 -4.53 3.95
CA CYS A 59 0.73 -3.94 4.36
C CYS A 59 0.02 -4.84 5.38
N PRO A 60 -0.59 -4.29 6.46
CA PRO A 60 -1.39 -5.07 7.41
C PRO A 60 -2.71 -5.59 6.82
N LYS A 61 -3.12 -5.07 5.65
CA LYS A 61 -4.33 -5.45 4.94
C LYS A 61 -4.00 -6.36 3.75
N ILE A 62 -5.01 -7.10 3.28
CA ILE A 62 -4.87 -8.06 2.18
C ILE A 62 -4.70 -7.30 0.86
N HIS A 63 -3.60 -7.60 0.15
CA HIS A 63 -3.31 -7.17 -1.21
C HIS A 63 -3.38 -8.39 -2.13
N ASP A 64 -4.54 -8.64 -2.72
CA ASP A 64 -4.73 -9.71 -3.69
C ASP A 64 -5.10 -9.11 -5.06
N PRO A 65 -4.24 -9.27 -6.09
CA PRO A 65 -4.52 -8.80 -7.44
C PRO A 65 -5.84 -9.32 -8.02
N ALA A 66 -6.30 -10.50 -7.61
CA ALA A 66 -7.57 -11.03 -8.06
C ALA A 66 -8.77 -10.22 -7.54
N LEU A 67 -8.74 -9.80 -6.27
CA LEU A 67 -9.76 -8.93 -5.69
C LEU A 67 -9.81 -7.57 -6.35
N ARG A 68 -8.65 -7.07 -6.80
CA ARG A 68 -8.57 -5.85 -7.59
C ARG A 68 -9.22 -6.03 -8.96
N ALA A 69 -8.94 -7.13 -9.66
CA ALA A 69 -9.58 -7.40 -10.96
C ALA A 69 -11.11 -7.52 -10.83
N ASP A 70 -11.60 -8.07 -9.72
CA ASP A 70 -13.05 -8.16 -9.44
C ASP A 70 -13.65 -6.79 -9.08
N PHE A 71 -12.93 -5.98 -8.30
CA PHE A 71 -13.31 -4.59 -8.02
C PHE A 71 -13.35 -3.73 -9.29
N ASP A 72 -12.34 -3.83 -10.16
CA ASP A 72 -12.27 -3.07 -11.42
C ASP A 72 -13.43 -3.41 -12.37
N LYS A 73 -13.96 -4.64 -12.30
CA LYS A 73 -15.19 -5.02 -13.02
C LYS A 73 -16.41 -4.40 -12.35
N ALA A 74 -16.54 -4.50 -11.03
CA ALA A 74 -17.69 -3.99 -10.29
C ALA A 74 -17.79 -2.45 -10.35
N GLN A 75 -16.65 -1.75 -10.33
CA GLN A 75 -16.56 -0.29 -10.42
C GLN A 75 -17.04 0.25 -11.77
N LYS A 76 -17.03 -0.58 -12.83
CA LYS A 76 -17.63 -0.20 -14.14
C LYS A 76 -19.15 -0.25 -14.12
N GLU A 77 -19.74 -1.07 -13.25
CA GLU A 77 -21.19 -1.23 -13.15
C GLU A 77 -21.80 -0.22 -12.18
N ARG A 78 -21.13 0.06 -11.07
CA ARG A 78 -21.59 1.01 -10.04
C ARG A 78 -20.42 1.62 -9.29
N ASP A 79 -20.63 2.83 -8.78
CA ASP A 79 -19.66 3.44 -7.87
C ASP A 79 -19.80 2.89 -6.45
N HIS A 80 -18.67 2.52 -5.87
CA HIS A 80 -18.56 1.90 -4.55
C HIS A 80 -18.06 2.84 -3.45
N PHE A 81 -17.67 4.07 -3.79
CA PHE A 81 -17.22 5.11 -2.85
C PHE A 81 -16.06 4.68 -1.93
N PHE A 82 -15.21 3.75 -2.39
CA PHE A 82 -14.01 3.32 -1.66
C PHE A 82 -12.87 4.36 -1.71
N ASP A 83 -13.02 5.38 -2.55
CA ASP A 83 -12.15 6.54 -2.66
C ASP A 83 -12.15 7.38 -1.38
N ILE A 84 -13.29 7.54 -0.70
CA ILE A 84 -13.39 8.27 0.57
C ILE A 84 -12.51 7.60 1.64
N ASP A 85 -12.68 6.30 1.83
CA ASP A 85 -11.89 5.51 2.78
C ASP A 85 -10.40 5.52 2.42
N ALA A 86 -10.08 5.53 1.12
CA ALA A 86 -8.71 5.59 0.67
C ALA A 86 -8.08 6.97 0.92
N LEU A 87 -8.82 8.06 0.74
CA LEU A 87 -8.38 9.41 1.05
C LEU A 87 -8.09 9.57 2.53
N GLU A 88 -8.98 9.12 3.42
CA GLU A 88 -8.74 9.19 4.87
C GLU A 88 -7.50 8.40 5.28
N HIS A 89 -7.25 7.24 4.65
CA HIS A 89 -6.03 6.48 4.88
C HIS A 89 -4.77 7.21 4.39
N LEU A 90 -4.85 7.85 3.22
CA LEU A 90 -3.73 8.59 2.64
C LEU A 90 -3.42 9.88 3.41
N GLU A 91 -4.41 10.60 3.89
CA GLU A 91 -4.22 11.81 4.73
C GLU A 91 -3.45 11.47 6.00
N ARG A 92 -3.84 10.42 6.72
CA ARG A 92 -3.10 9.95 7.90
C ARG A 92 -1.66 9.59 7.58
N PHE A 93 -1.45 8.99 6.41
CA PHE A 93 -0.10 8.64 5.95
C PHE A 93 0.74 9.90 5.66
N PHE A 94 0.16 10.91 5.02
CA PHE A 94 0.84 12.18 4.78
C PHE A 94 1.21 12.90 6.07
N ASP A 95 0.31 12.93 7.06
CA ASP A 95 0.60 13.53 8.37
C ASP A 95 1.80 12.87 9.07
N ASP A 96 1.89 11.55 8.99
CA ASP A 96 3.02 10.79 9.54
C ASP A 96 4.33 11.07 8.79
N CYS A 97 4.26 11.21 7.47
CA CYS A 97 5.39 11.60 6.62
C CYS A 97 5.87 13.03 6.94
N ASP A 98 4.95 13.98 7.08
CA ASP A 98 5.26 15.36 7.41
C ASP A 98 5.89 15.47 8.80
N ARG A 99 5.35 14.75 9.79
CA ARG A 99 5.96 14.67 11.13
C ARG A 99 7.40 14.13 11.07
N LYS A 100 7.66 13.07 10.30
CA LYS A 100 9.02 12.54 10.11
C LYS A 100 9.94 13.53 9.39
N ASN A 101 9.41 14.27 8.43
CA ASN A 101 10.14 15.28 7.68
C ASN A 101 10.55 16.44 8.59
N GLU A 102 9.63 16.98 9.39
CA GLU A 102 9.92 18.04 10.35
C GLU A 102 10.97 17.63 11.39
N MET A 103 10.88 16.43 11.94
CA MET A 103 11.91 15.91 12.85
C MET A 103 13.28 15.83 12.17
N SER A 104 13.31 15.40 10.91
CA SER A 104 14.56 15.30 10.13
C SER A 104 15.15 16.68 9.84
N LYS A 105 14.31 17.67 9.50
CA LYS A 105 14.71 19.07 9.31
C LYS A 105 15.26 19.67 10.60
N ARG A 106 14.60 19.44 11.73
CA ARG A 106 15.06 19.92 13.04
C ARG A 106 16.42 19.34 13.41
N ARG A 107 16.60 18.02 13.26
CA ARG A 107 17.89 17.36 13.51
C ARG A 107 18.99 17.94 12.64
N LEU A 108 18.68 18.22 11.37
CA LEU A 108 19.64 18.82 10.43
C LEU A 108 20.04 20.24 10.87
N ALA A 109 19.07 21.05 11.32
CA ALA A 109 19.33 22.40 11.83
C ALA A 109 20.21 22.39 13.08
N GLU A 110 19.92 21.51 14.05
CA GLU A 110 20.72 21.35 15.27
C GLU A 110 22.18 20.96 14.93
N THR A 111 22.38 19.98 14.04
CA THR A 111 23.74 19.60 13.60
C THR A 111 24.44 20.74 12.84
N GLN A 112 23.72 21.53 12.05
CA GLN A 112 24.29 22.67 11.33
C GLN A 112 24.71 23.80 12.28
N GLU A 113 23.93 24.07 13.33
CA GLU A 113 24.27 25.04 14.36
C GLU A 113 25.53 24.62 15.14
N GLU A 114 25.62 23.36 15.57
CA GLU A 114 26.81 22.79 16.23
C GLU A 114 28.07 22.93 15.37
N LEU A 115 27.99 22.53 14.09
CA LEU A 115 29.10 22.68 13.14
C LEU A 115 29.51 24.14 12.93
N SER A 116 28.55 25.06 12.87
CA SER A 116 28.83 26.48 12.70
C SER A 116 29.51 27.11 13.91
N ALA A 117 29.15 26.69 15.12
CA ALA A 117 29.79 27.11 16.36
C ALA A 117 31.24 26.61 16.45
N GLU A 118 31.48 25.33 16.16
CA GLU A 118 32.83 24.75 16.14
C GLU A 118 33.77 25.41 15.12
N CYS A 119 33.22 25.91 13.99
CA CYS A 119 33.97 26.62 12.98
C CYS A 119 34.25 28.09 13.35
N ALA A 120 33.44 28.70 14.21
CA ALA A 120 33.65 30.05 14.71
C ALA A 120 34.68 30.11 15.85
N ASP A 121 34.85 29.01 16.59
CA ASP A 121 35.80 28.88 17.70
C ASP A 121 37.23 28.50 17.27
N LYS A 122 37.50 28.32 15.96
CA LYS A 122 38.82 28.04 15.38
C LYS A 122 39.34 29.22 14.56
#